data_AF-A0A2K3K097-F1
#
_entry.id   AF-A0A2K3K097-F1
#
_cell.length_a   1.000
_cell.length_b   1.000
_cell.length_c   1.000
_cell.angle_alpha   90.00
_cell.angle_beta   90.00
_cell.angle_gamma   90.00
#
_symmetry.space_group_name_H-M   'P 1'
#
loop_
_entity.id
_entity.type
_entity.pdbx_description
1 polymer ?
#
loop_
_entity_poly.entity_id
_entity_poly.type
_entity_poly.pdbx_seq_one_letter_code
_entity_poly.pdbx_strand_id
1 'polypeptide(L)' 'GKRFLYWNGIEPRMCLTEAGLIKEFLSKYSTISGKSWQQQQGTKHFIGKGLLMANGEDWYHQRHLVSPAFMGERLKM' A
#
# COMPACT_ATOMS: atom_id res chain seq x y z
N GLY A 1 -18.95 5.90 8.03
CA GLY A 1 -19.52 4.65 8.57
C GLY A 1 -18.99 4.41 9.97
N LYS A 2 -19.38 3.31 10.64
CA LYS A 2 -18.81 2.98 11.96
C LYS A 2 -17.37 2.47 11.79
N ARG A 3 -16.49 2.86 12.71
CA ARG A 3 -15.15 2.29 12.87
C ARG A 3 -15.27 1.02 13.70
N PHE A 4 -14.63 -0.04 13.24
CA PHE A 4 -14.64 -1.31 13.96
C PHE A 4 -13.32 -2.04 13.76
N LEU A 5 -13.02 -2.90 14.73
CA LEU A 5 -11.94 -3.87 14.65
C LEU A 5 -12.54 -5.23 14.33
N TYR A 6 -11.85 -5.98 13.49
CA TYR A 6 -12.21 -7.36 13.19
C TYR A 6 -10.93 -8.20 13.05
N TRP A 7 -11.07 -9.51 13.19
CA TRP A 7 -9.97 -10.44 13.02
C TRP A 7 -9.96 -10.98 11.59
N ASN A 8 -8.81 -10.92 10.94
CA ASN A 8 -8.56 -11.55 9.65
C ASN A 8 -7.53 -12.67 9.82
N GLY A 9 -8.03 -13.88 10.11
CA GLY A 9 -7.19 -14.96 10.62
C GLY A 9 -6.51 -14.52 11.92
N ILE A 10 -5.17 -14.50 11.92
CA ILE A 10 -4.35 -14.09 13.07
C ILE A 10 -4.01 -12.59 13.13
N GLU A 11 -4.40 -11.79 12.13
CA GLU A 11 -4.09 -10.35 12.10
C GLU A 11 -5.34 -9.53 12.43
N PRO A 12 -5.33 -8.68 13.48
CA PRO A 12 -6.40 -7.72 13.72
C PRO A 12 -6.36 -6.60 12.67
N ARG A 13 -7.52 -6.24 12.13
CA ARG A 13 -7.68 -5.17 11.14
C ARG A 13 -8.67 -4.13 11.63
N MET A 14 -8.35 -2.86 11.40
CA MET A 14 -9.23 -1.72 11.68
C MET A 14 -9.87 -1.22 10.38
N CYS A 15 -11.19 -1.12 10.36
CA CYS A 15 -11.91 -0.49 9.26
C CYS A 15 -12.05 1.02 9.52
N LEU A 16 -11.39 1.82 8.68
CA LEU A 16 -11.52 3.28 8.67
C LEU A 16 -12.40 3.67 7.47
N THR A 17 -13.48 4.40 7.74
CA THR A 17 -14.43 4.84 6.70
C THR A 17 -14.57 6.36 6.61
N GLU A 18 -13.91 7.10 7.51
CA GLU A 18 -13.95 8.55 7.59
C GLU A 18 -12.84 9.14 6.72
N ALA A 19 -13.20 9.91 5.68
CA ALA A 19 -12.23 10.43 4.71
C ALA A 19 -11.14 11.32 5.35
N GLY A 20 -11.50 12.13 6.35
CA GLY A 20 -10.55 12.97 7.07
C GLY A 20 -9.45 12.16 7.75
N LEU A 21 -9.82 11.07 8.43
CA LEU A 21 -8.87 10.18 9.09
C LEU A 21 -8.06 9.34 8.11
N ILE A 22 -8.68 8.88 7.02
CA ILE A 22 -7.96 8.16 5.96
C ILE A 22 -6.87 9.07 5.37
N LYS A 23 -7.21 10.33 5.09
CA LYS A 23 -6.24 11.33 4.59
C LYS A 23 -5.14 11.56 5.61
N GLU A 24 -5.47 11.81 6.87
CA GLU A 24 -4.48 12.00 7.93
C GLU A 24 -3.55 10.79 8.07
N PHE A 25 -4.11 9.59 8.08
CA PHE A 25 -3.37 8.34 8.19
C PHE A 25 -2.37 8.19 7.05
N LEU A 26 -2.84 8.33 5.80
CA LEU A 26 -2.01 8.18 4.61
C LEU A 26 -0.98 9.31 4.46
N SER A 27 -1.24 10.52 4.97
CA SER A 27 -0.29 11.62 4.90
C SER A 27 0.77 11.55 5.99
N LYS A 28 0.40 11.31 7.25
CA LYS A 28 1.33 11.37 8.39
C LYS A 28 2.04 10.05 8.65
N TYR A 29 1.38 8.92 8.39
CA TYR A 29 1.87 7.61 8.81
C TYR A 29 2.25 6.69 7.65
N SER A 30 2.21 7.16 6.39
CA SER A 30 2.53 6.33 5.21
C SER A 30 3.93 5.72 5.23
N THR A 31 4.90 6.34 5.91
CA THR A 31 6.27 5.81 6.03
C THR A 31 6.37 4.69 7.07
N ILE A 32 5.47 4.66 8.05
CA ILE A 32 5.45 3.68 9.14
C ILE A 32 4.45 2.56 8.85
N SER A 33 3.36 2.88 8.16
CA SER A 33 2.33 1.92 7.77
C SER A 33 2.67 1.24 6.44
N GLY A 34 2.87 -0.08 6.47
CA GLY A 34 3.13 -0.91 5.29
C GLY A 34 1.99 -1.88 4.96
N LYS A 35 2.16 -2.63 3.86
CA LYS A 35 1.34 -3.81 3.58
C LYS A 35 1.68 -4.90 4.61
N SER A 36 0.64 -5.55 5.16
CA SER A 36 0.84 -6.59 6.17
C SER A 36 1.47 -7.85 5.57
N TRP A 37 2.05 -8.69 6.42
CA TRP A 37 2.65 -9.95 5.98
C TRP A 37 1.62 -10.84 5.28
N GLN A 38 0.40 -10.96 5.82
CA GLN A 38 -0.67 -11.70 5.16
C GLN A 38 -1.01 -11.14 3.78
N GLN A 39 -1.02 -9.80 3.60
CA GLN A 39 -1.29 -9.19 2.30
C GLN A 39 -0.20 -9.52 1.29
N GLN A 40 1.07 -9.48 1.71
CA GLN A 40 2.19 -9.82 0.86
C GLN A 40 2.20 -11.30 0.48
N GLN A 41 2.00 -12.22 1.42
CA GLN A 41 1.98 -13.65 1.11
C GLN A 41 0.76 -14.05 0.28
N GLY A 42 -0.42 -13.50 0.58
CA GLY A 42 -1.65 -13.80 -0.14
C GLY A 42 -1.61 -13.40 -1.61
N THR A 43 -0.85 -12.36 -1.95
CA THR A 43 -0.74 -11.84 -3.32
C THR A 43 0.55 -12.24 -4.04
N LYS A 44 1.51 -12.84 -3.33
CA LYS A 44 2.81 -13.25 -3.86
C LYS A 44 2.72 -14.12 -5.12
N HIS A 45 1.76 -15.05 -5.18
CA HIS A 45 1.59 -15.94 -6.33
C HIS A 45 0.95 -15.25 -7.54
N PHE A 46 0.28 -14.12 -7.34
CA PHE A 46 -0.40 -13.38 -8.41
C PHE A 46 0.45 -12.24 -8.98
N ILE A 47 1.10 -11.45 -8.11
CA ILE A 47 1.78 -10.20 -8.48
C ILE A 47 3.25 -10.20 -8.01
N GLY A 48 3.70 -11.27 -7.35
CA GLY A 48 5.06 -11.35 -6.82
C GLY A 48 5.33 -10.36 -5.71
N LYS A 49 6.59 -9.90 -5.62
CA LYS A 49 7.07 -8.86 -4.68
C LYS A 49 7.22 -7.50 -5.37
N GLY A 50 6.36 -7.20 -6.33
CA GLY A 50 6.40 -5.95 -7.08
C GLY A 50 5.95 -4.74 -6.26
N LEU A 51 5.98 -3.57 -6.92
CA LEU A 51 5.76 -2.25 -6.32
C LEU A 51 4.47 -2.13 -5.49
N LEU A 52 3.43 -2.90 -5.82
CA LEU A 52 2.16 -2.88 -5.09
C LEU A 52 2.24 -3.46 -3.68
N MET A 53 3.19 -4.37 -3.43
CA MET A 53 3.33 -5.12 -2.18
C MET A 53 4.64 -4.86 -1.45
N ALA A 54 5.59 -4.18 -2.07
CA ALA A 54 6.82 -3.73 -1.44
C ALA A 54 6.55 -2.72 -0.32
N ASN A 55 7.40 -2.72 0.71
CA ASN A 55 7.41 -1.75 1.81
C ASN A 55 8.78 -1.07 1.89
N GLY A 56 8.85 0.10 2.56
CA GLY A 56 10.12 0.74 2.89
C GLY A 56 11.02 1.03 1.69
N GLU A 57 12.31 0.73 1.84
CA GLU A 57 13.35 0.95 0.81
C GLU A 57 13.08 0.20 -0.49
N ASP A 58 12.61 -1.07 -0.42
CA ASP A 58 12.28 -1.84 -1.61
C ASP A 58 11.19 -1.16 -2.44
N TRP A 59 10.18 -0.61 -1.75
CA TRP A 59 9.12 0.15 -2.41
C TRP A 59 9.67 1.43 -3.02
N TYR A 60 10.49 2.18 -2.29
CA TYR A 60 11.09 3.43 -2.76
C TYR A 60 11.94 3.20 -4.02
N HIS A 61 12.80 2.18 -4.00
CA HIS A 61 13.65 1.82 -5.11
C HIS A 61 12.83 1.42 -6.35
N GLN A 62 11.85 0.52 -6.19
CA GLN A 62 10.98 0.11 -7.30
C GLN A 62 10.15 1.27 -7.83
N ARG A 63 9.66 2.16 -6.96
CA ARG A 63 8.89 3.36 -7.32
C ARG A 63 9.73 4.29 -8.17
N HIS A 64 10.97 4.51 -7.76
CA HIS A 64 11.92 5.37 -8.47
C HIS A 64 12.23 4.84 -9.88
N LEU A 65 12.46 3.53 -10.01
CA LEU A 65 12.72 2.89 -11.31
C LEU A 65 11.53 2.97 -12.27
N VAL A 66 10.31 2.83 -11.75
CA VAL A 66 9.09 2.77 -12.57
C VAL A 66 8.56 4.17 -12.90
N SER A 67 8.79 5.17 -12.05
CA SER A 67 8.27 6.54 -12.20
C SER A 67 8.52 7.17 -13.58
N PRO A 68 9.72 7.05 -14.20
CA PRO A 68 10.00 7.64 -15.51
C PRO A 68 9.10 7.12 -16.63
N ALA A 69 8.61 5.87 -16.55
CA ALA A 69 7.71 5.30 -17.54
C ALA A 69 6.34 5.99 -17.58
N PHE A 70 5.96 6.68 -16.50
CA PHE A 70 4.69 7.39 -16.34
C PHE A 70 4.84 8.91 -16.44
N MET A 71 5.94 9.41 -17.02
CA MET A 71 6.12 10.83 -17.30
C MET A 71 5.29 11.24 -18.53
N GLY A 72 4.78 12.47 -18.55
CA GLY A 72 3.83 12.97 -19.56
C GLY A 72 4.31 12.80 -21.01
N GLU A 73 5.61 12.84 -21.26
CA GLU A 73 6.20 12.60 -22.59
C GLU A 73 6.07 11.13 -23.04
N ARG A 74 6.12 10.18 -22.11
CA ARG A 74 5.97 8.73 -22.37
C ARG A 74 4.52 8.25 -22.32
N LEU A 75 3.61 9.09 -21.81
CA LEU A 75 2.17 8.82 -21.76
C LEU A 75 1.42 9.28 -23.01
N LYS A 76 2.05 10.10 -23.85
CA LYS A 76 1.53 10.40 -25.19
C LYS A 76 1.74 9.16 -26.07
N MET A 77 0.68 8.37 -26.23
CA MET A 77 0.54 7.46 -27.37
C MET A 77 0.16 8.25 -28.62
#